data_AF-A0A819G7T3-F1
#
_entry.id   AF-A0A819G7T3-F1
#
_cell.length_a   1.000
_cell.length_b   1.000
_cell.length_c   1.000
_cell.angle_alpha   90.00
_cell.angle_beta   90.00
_cell.angle_gamma   90.00
#
_symmetry.space_group_name_H-M   'P 1'
#
loop_
_entity.id
_entity.type
_entity.pdbx_description
1 polymer ?
#
loop_
_entity_poly.entity_id
_entity_poly.type
_entity_poly.pdbx_seq_one_letter_code
_entity_poly.pdbx_strand_id
1 'polypeptide(L)'
;SGPIVRLVINEPDMFADILSRNNAQNYIKSSFANTVFRLIIGNYNLLVAEDNKYKRAGRLLNLPFHHTNLNSMVSIFVDRREKCVDSI
;
A
#
# COMPACT_ATOMS: atom_id res chain seq x y z
N SER A 1 -17.69 -20.47 -16.33
CA SER A 1 -16.86 -19.26 -16.25
C SER A 1 -16.45 -18.87 -17.66
N GLY A 2 -16.78 -17.65 -18.10
CA GLY A 2 -16.40 -17.14 -19.42
C GLY A 2 -14.98 -16.56 -19.44
N PRO A 3 -14.47 -16.15 -20.61
CA PRO A 3 -13.14 -15.55 -20.74
C PRO A 3 -13.06 -14.23 -19.96
N ILE A 4 -11.97 -14.07 -19.20
CA ILE A 4 -11.66 -12.82 -18.48
C ILE A 4 -10.66 -12.04 -19.35
N VAL A 5 -11.07 -10.89 -19.85
CA VAL A 5 -10.17 -9.97 -20.55
C VAL A 5 -9.33 -9.22 -19.53
N ARG A 6 -8.02 -9.14 -19.76
CA ARG A 6 -7.08 -8.39 -18.92
C ARG A 6 -6.25 -7.46 -19.79
N LEU A 7 -6.15 -6.21 -19.36
CA LEU A 7 -5.20 -5.25 -19.93
C LEU A 7 -3.90 -5.34 -19.12
N VAL A 8 -2.77 -5.50 -19.82
CA VAL A 8 -1.43 -5.48 -19.21
C VAL A 8 -0.72 -4.26 -19.74
N ILE A 9 -0.21 -3.43 -18.82
CA ILE A 9 0.46 -2.17 -19.12
C ILE A 9 1.92 -2.37 -18.78
N ASN A 10 2.80 -2.17 -19.76
CA ASN A 10 4.23 -2.34 -19.61
C ASN A 10 5.00 -1.02 -19.76
N GLU A 11 4.33 0.05 -20.22
CA GLU A 11 4.96 1.34 -20.46
C GLU A 11 5.03 2.18 -19.17
N PRO A 12 6.23 2.63 -18.75
CA PRO A 12 6.41 3.39 -17.52
C PRO A 12 5.56 4.66 -17.42
N ASP A 13 5.46 5.39 -18.52
CA ASP A 13 4.74 6.67 -18.58
C ASP A 13 3.23 6.46 -18.33
N MET A 14 2.69 5.32 -18.77
CA MET A 14 1.30 4.97 -18.53
C MET A 14 1.03 4.66 -17.05
N PHE A 15 2.00 4.14 -16.29
CA PHE A 15 1.82 3.97 -14.85
C PHE A 15 1.69 5.31 -14.14
N ALA A 16 2.52 6.28 -14.51
CA ALA A 16 2.46 7.62 -13.93
C ALA A 16 1.10 8.26 -14.20
N ASP A 17 0.56 8.10 -15.40
CA ASP A 17 -0.73 8.66 -15.78
C ASP A 17 -1.90 7.99 -15.02
N ILE A 18 -1.93 6.65 -14.98
CA ILE A 18 -2.99 5.87 -14.32
C ILE A 18 -3.00 6.05 -12.81
N LEU A 19 -1.80 6.07 -12.20
CA LEU A 19 -1.65 6.23 -10.75
C LEU A 19 -1.62 7.71 -10.34
N SER A 20 -1.72 8.65 -11.29
CA SER A 20 -1.78 10.08 -11.00
C SER A 20 -3.03 10.42 -10.18
N ARG A 21 -2.95 11.46 -9.35
CA ARG A 21 -4.13 11.96 -8.62
C ARG A 21 -5.25 12.46 -9.53
N ASN A 22 -4.95 12.77 -10.78
CA ASN A 22 -5.90 13.29 -11.76
C ASN A 22 -6.75 12.18 -12.38
N ASN A 23 -6.22 10.96 -12.46
CA ASN A 23 -6.91 9.83 -13.09
C ASN A 23 -7.21 8.69 -12.12
N ALA A 24 -6.63 8.68 -10.92
CA ALA A 24 -6.82 7.60 -9.94
C ALA A 24 -8.29 7.30 -9.62
N GLN A 25 -9.17 8.31 -9.62
CA GLN A 25 -10.61 8.12 -9.37
C GLN A 25 -11.34 7.35 -10.48
N ASN A 26 -10.74 7.24 -11.66
CA ASN A 26 -11.31 6.49 -12.79
C ASN A 26 -11.06 4.98 -12.67
N TYR A 27 -10.22 4.57 -11.72
CA TYR A 27 -9.84 3.18 -11.51
C TYR A 27 -10.21 2.72 -10.11
N ILE A 28 -10.70 1.49 -10.00
CA ILE A 28 -11.01 0.83 -8.73
C ILE A 28 -10.15 -0.41 -8.59
N LYS A 29 -9.88 -0.83 -7.34
CA LYS A 29 -9.14 -2.07 -7.11
C LYS A 29 -10.01 -3.25 -7.52
N SER A 30 -9.36 -4.27 -8.08
CA SER A 30 -10.03 -5.48 -8.53
C SER A 30 -10.86 -6.10 -7.40
N SER A 31 -12.14 -6.37 -7.68
CA SER A 31 -13.04 -7.04 -6.73
C SER A 31 -12.48 -8.39 -6.27
N PHE A 32 -11.86 -9.14 -7.19
CA PHE A 32 -11.22 -10.41 -6.86
C PHE A 32 -10.04 -10.21 -5.89
N ALA A 33 -9.13 -9.28 -6.20
CA ALA A 33 -8.00 -8.98 -5.33
C ALA A 33 -8.47 -8.51 -3.95
N ASN A 34 -9.50 -7.66 -3.91
CA ASN A 34 -10.10 -7.18 -2.66
C ASN A 34 -10.67 -8.34 -1.82
N THR A 35 -11.36 -9.31 -2.43
CA THR A 35 -11.91 -10.47 -1.69
C THR A 35 -10.78 -11.31 -1.08
N VAL A 36 -9.71 -11.56 -1.82
CA VAL A 36 -8.57 -12.34 -1.33
C VAL A 36 -7.82 -11.57 -0.23
N PHE A 37 -7.46 -10.31 -0.49
CA PHE A 37 -6.70 -9.52 0.47
C PHE A 37 -7.49 -9.21 1.74
N ARG A 38 -8.79 -8.95 1.65
CA ARG A 38 -9.63 -8.70 2.85
C ARG A 38 -9.54 -9.79 3.90
N LEU A 39 -9.43 -11.04 3.46
CA LEU A 39 -9.33 -12.19 4.37
C LEU A 39 -7.98 -12.24 5.09
N ILE A 40 -6.92 -11.71 4.47
CA ILE A 40 -5.54 -11.79 5.00
C ILE A 40 -5.20 -10.57 5.85
N ILE A 41 -5.49 -9.36 5.34
CA ILE A 41 -5.02 -8.09 5.94
C ILE A 41 -6.16 -7.22 6.48
N GLY A 42 -7.40 -7.70 6.40
CA GLY A 42 -8.58 -7.01 6.92
C GLY A 42 -9.13 -5.90 6.02
N ASN A 43 -10.26 -5.33 6.44
CA ASN A 43 -11.06 -4.40 5.63
C ASN A 43 -10.57 -2.94 5.64
N TYR A 44 -9.70 -2.58 6.59
CA TYR A 44 -9.25 -1.19 6.81
C TYR A 44 -7.83 -0.94 6.30
N ASN A 45 -7.23 -1.92 5.60
CA ASN A 45 -5.91 -1.78 5.02
C ASN A 45 -5.95 -0.91 3.74
N LEU A 46 -4.88 -0.15 3.46
CA LEU A 46 -4.76 0.69 2.26
C LEU A 46 -4.90 -0.09 0.96
N LEU A 47 -4.48 -1.36 0.91
CA LEU A 47 -4.60 -2.20 -0.28
C LEU A 47 -6.05 -2.61 -0.59
N VAL A 48 -6.98 -2.35 0.32
CA VAL A 48 -8.37 -2.82 0.24
C VAL A 48 -9.37 -1.68 0.35
N ALA A 49 -9.07 -0.70 1.20
CA ALA A 49 -9.94 0.43 1.46
C ALA A 49 -10.04 1.30 0.20
N GLU A 50 -11.24 1.81 -0.09
CA GLU A 50 -11.49 2.75 -1.18
C GLU A 50 -11.98 4.10 -0.63
N ASP A 51 -11.89 5.14 -1.45
CA ASP A 51 -12.44 6.48 -1.19
C ASP A 51 -12.11 7.06 0.20
N ASN A 52 -13.14 7.37 0.97
CA ASN A 52 -13.03 7.97 2.30
C ASN A 52 -12.37 7.02 3.31
N LYS A 53 -12.54 5.70 3.15
CA LYS A 53 -11.86 4.72 4.01
C LYS A 53 -10.37 4.71 3.70
N TYR A 54 -9.99 4.79 2.43
CA TYR A 54 -8.60 4.91 2.01
C TYR A 54 -7.96 6.19 2.55
N LYS A 55 -8.63 7.35 2.34
CA LYS A 55 -8.15 8.65 2.85
C LYS A 55 -7.98 8.63 4.37
N ARG A 56 -8.93 8.04 5.11
CA ARG A 56 -8.85 7.92 6.56
C ARG A 56 -7.69 7.02 7.01
N ALA A 57 -7.57 5.82 6.43
CA ALA A 57 -6.47 4.90 6.72
C ALA A 57 -5.11 5.53 6.38
N GLY A 58 -5.03 6.27 5.27
CA GLY A 58 -3.82 6.98 4.86
C GLY A 58 -3.42 8.07 5.85
N ARG A 59 -4.36 8.86 6.36
CA ARG A 59 -4.08 9.86 7.40
C ARG A 59 -3.55 9.23 8.69
N LEU A 60 -4.11 8.10 9.10
CA LEU A 60 -3.68 7.38 10.30
C LEU A 60 -2.26 6.83 10.14
N LEU A 61 -1.90 6.35 8.94
CA LEU A 61 -0.56 5.85 8.64
C LEU A 61 0.46 6.98 8.45
N ASN A 62 0.07 8.11 7.87
CA ASN A 62 1.01 9.22 7.66
C ASN A 62 1.61 9.76 8.97
N LEU A 63 0.92 9.62 10.11
CA LEU A 63 1.42 10.06 11.41
C LEU A 63 2.70 9.32 11.85
N PRO A 64 2.71 7.98 12.02
CA PRO A 64 3.93 7.25 12.37
C PRO A 64 4.97 7.25 11.25
N PHE A 65 4.55 7.32 9.98
CA PHE A 65 5.46 7.33 8.83
C PHE A 65 5.90 8.75 8.41
N HIS A 66 5.69 9.76 9.26
CA HIS A 66 6.21 11.10 9.03
C HIS A 66 7.74 11.11 9.21
N HIS A 67 8.47 11.92 8.42
CA HIS A 67 9.94 11.92 8.38
C HIS A 67 10.61 12.00 9.77
N THR A 68 10.08 12.85 10.66
CA THR A 68 10.58 13.00 12.04
C THR A 68 10.46 11.72 12.87
N ASN A 69 9.36 10.98 12.70
CA ASN A 69 9.09 9.74 13.41
C ASN A 69 9.88 8.58 12.78
N LEU A 70 10.07 8.59 11.46
CA LEU A 70 10.95 7.63 10.80
C LEU A 70 12.39 7.78 11.26
N ASN A 71 12.89 9.01 11.38
CA ASN A 71 14.25 9.27 11.86
C ASN A 71 14.44 8.78 13.30
N SER A 72 13.45 8.96 14.18
CA SER A 72 13.55 8.45 15.55
C SER A 72 13.51 6.92 15.64
N MET A 73 12.93 6.24 14.64
CA MET A 73 12.93 4.77 14.54
C MET A 73 14.26 4.19 14.04
N VAL A 74 15.13 4.98 13.40
CA VAL A 74 16.42 4.48 12.87
C VAL A 74 17.28 3.86 13.98
N SER A 75 17.35 4.49 15.15
CA SER A 75 18.12 3.95 16.29
C SER A 75 17.59 2.60 16.75
N ILE A 76 16.27 2.40 16.75
CA ILE A 76 15.63 1.12 17.09
C ILE A 76 15.99 0.05 16.06
N PHE A 77 15.99 0.39 14.76
CA PHE A 77 16.37 -0.55 13.71
C PHE A 77 17.85 -0.96 13.81
N VAL A 78 18.74 -0.01 14.14
CA VAL A 78 20.17 -0.29 14.35
C VAL A 78 20.38 -1.20 15.56
N ASP A 79 19.79 -0.87 16.71
CA ASP A 79 19.86 -1.71 17.91
C ASP A 79 19.31 -3.12 17.65
N ARG A 80 18.20 -3.24 16.91
CA ARG A 80 17.64 -4.54 16.58
C ARG A 80 18.51 -5.33 15.61
N ARG A 81 19.17 -4.67 14.67
CA ARG A 81 20.13 -5.29 13.76
C ARG A 81 21.31 -5.84 14.54
N GLU A 82 21.91 -5.06 15.43
CA GLU A 82 23.06 -5.47 16.25
C GLU A 82 22.71 -6.72 17.06
N LYS A 83 21.57 -6.70 17.77
CA LYS A 83 21.08 -7.88 18.51
C LYS A 83 20.82 -9.11 17.64
N CYS A 84 20.42 -8.92 16.39
CA CYS A 84 20.19 -10.03 15.47
C CYS A 84 21.51 -10.63 14.97
N VAL A 85 22.51 -9.79 14.73
CA VAL A 85 23.86 -10.24 14.35
C VAL A 85 24.51 -10.98 15.52
N ASP A 86 24.37 -10.48 16.74
CA ASP A 86 24.92 -11.12 17.95
C ASP A 86 24.21 -12.43 18.33
N SER A 87 23.03 -12.68 17.77
CA SER A 87 22.25 -13.91 18.00
C SER A 87 22.54 -15.05 17.01
N ILE A 88 23.47 -14.82 16.07
CA ILE A 88 23.98 -15.79 15.08
C ILE A 88 25.36 -16.26 15.54
#